data_AF-A0A0C9SMT7-F1
#
_entry.id   AF-A0A0C9SMT7-F1
#
_cell.length_a   1.000
_cell.length_b   1.000
_cell.length_c   1.000
_cell.angle_alpha   90.00
_cell.angle_beta   90.00
_cell.angle_gamma   90.00
#
_symmetry.space_group_name_H-M   'P 1'
#
loop_
_entity.id
_entity.type
_entity.pdbx_description
1 polymer ?
#
loop_
_entity_poly.entity_id
_entity_poly.type
_entity_poly.pdbx_seq_one_letter_code
_entity_poly.pdbx_strand_id
1 'polypeptide(L)'
;MAADEKREKASTHFFADTGLMALLCRHDRVLWLVNMTSAGEKQHYALALIQQLTQHIPDDMRVGLLYDIGCQLEHSWRKFKFFANSILSRFHFAISVFHAYGHQWPCQVVYHPRKWQGFGLSDGEGCERLWSALKPLIGPLRVSGYHQHLFVLDLQSRKWQVISRLGSYGILEETLQSEWAAQVVTQTRPAPRQSKHKADEEISKIIELEKLVGARAQMVQSLEL
;
A
#
# COMPACT_ATOMS: atom_id res chain seq x y z
N MET A 1 11.85 -14.67 1.28
CA MET A 1 13.05 -14.95 0.46
C MET A 1 14.24 -14.60 1.32
N ALA A 2 15.05 -15.58 1.76
CA ALA A 2 16.26 -15.29 2.51
C ALA A 2 17.20 -14.46 1.62
N ALA A 3 17.72 -13.35 2.16
CA ALA A 3 18.68 -12.52 1.46
C ALA A 3 19.94 -13.33 1.17
N ASP A 4 20.16 -13.66 -0.10
CA ASP A 4 21.41 -14.26 -0.57
C ASP A 4 22.51 -13.19 -0.50
N GLU A 5 23.28 -13.21 0.59
CA GLU A 5 24.37 -12.26 0.87
C GLU A 5 25.49 -12.30 -0.17
N LYS A 6 25.55 -13.32 -1.05
CA LYS A 6 26.66 -13.53 -1.98
C LYS A 6 26.49 -12.90 -3.36
N ARG A 7 25.36 -12.23 -3.63
CA ARG A 7 25.13 -11.59 -4.94
C ARG A 7 25.46 -10.11 -4.86
N GLU A 8 26.35 -9.61 -5.71
CA GLU A 8 26.65 -8.17 -5.81
C GLU A 8 25.34 -7.38 -5.96
N LYS A 9 25.02 -6.58 -4.93
CA LYS A 9 23.86 -5.70 -4.92
C LYS A 9 24.17 -4.51 -5.84
N ALA A 10 23.55 -4.51 -7.02
CA ALA A 10 23.41 -3.41 -7.98
C ALA A 10 24.63 -2.45 -8.12
N SER A 11 25.34 -2.53 -9.25
CA SER A 11 26.42 -1.59 -9.59
C SER A 11 25.93 -0.14 -9.68
N THR A 12 26.54 0.75 -8.89
CA THR A 12 26.31 2.20 -8.90
C THR A 12 26.88 2.89 -10.15
N HIS A 13 27.63 2.18 -11.00
CA HIS A 13 28.23 2.75 -12.22
C HIS A 13 27.20 2.99 -13.33
N PHE A 14 26.05 2.32 -13.30
CA PHE A 14 25.03 2.39 -14.36
C PHE A 14 23.66 2.86 -13.87
N PHE A 15 23.40 2.84 -12.57
CA PHE A 15 22.10 3.17 -12.01
C PHE A 15 22.25 4.13 -10.81
N ALA A 16 21.50 5.24 -10.84
CA ALA A 16 21.47 6.22 -9.76
C ALA A 16 20.80 5.66 -8.49
N ASP A 17 19.80 4.79 -8.68
CA ASP A 17 19.06 4.12 -7.61
C ASP A 17 19.41 2.63 -7.59
N THR A 18 19.92 2.16 -6.45
CA THR A 18 20.32 0.76 -6.23
C THR A 18 19.20 -0.07 -5.58
N GLY A 19 18.15 0.58 -5.09
CA GLY A 19 17.02 -0.05 -4.41
C GLY A 19 16.05 0.96 -3.82
N LEU A 20 15.06 0.44 -3.10
CA LEU A 20 14.09 1.21 -2.34
C LEU A 20 14.10 0.73 -0.89
N MET A 21 13.94 1.68 0.02
CA MET A 21 13.60 1.41 1.41
C MET A 21 12.21 2.00 1.68
N ALA A 22 11.38 1.27 2.40
CA ALA A 22 10.00 1.65 2.67
C ALA A 22 9.69 1.65 4.16
N LEU A 23 8.79 2.54 4.57
CA LEU A 23 8.10 2.44 5.85
C LEU A 23 6.63 2.20 5.58
N LEU A 24 6.10 1.08 6.08
CA LEU A 24 4.70 0.70 5.98
C LEU A 24 4.05 0.69 7.35
N CYS A 25 2.75 0.97 7.39
CA CYS A 25 1.94 0.71 8.58
C CYS A 25 1.53 -0.77 8.67
N ARG A 26 0.97 -1.17 9.81
CA ARG A 26 0.48 -2.56 10.04
C ARG A 26 -0.63 -3.03 9.10
N HIS A 27 -1.25 -2.14 8.35
CA HIS A 27 -2.26 -2.45 7.32
C HIS A 27 -1.65 -2.52 5.92
N ASP A 28 -0.32 -2.59 5.86
CA ASP A 28 0.47 -2.61 4.65
C ASP A 28 0.16 -1.42 3.74
N ARG A 29 0.05 -0.24 4.33
CA ARG A 29 0.02 1.00 3.57
C ARG A 29 1.39 1.64 3.62
N VAL A 30 1.90 1.96 2.44
CA VAL A 30 3.14 2.72 2.29
C VAL A 30 2.92 4.10 2.88
N LEU A 31 3.72 4.43 3.89
CA LEU A 31 3.75 5.76 4.49
C LEU A 31 4.79 6.62 3.76
N TRP A 32 6.02 6.09 3.63
CA TRP A 32 7.11 6.75 2.91
C TRP A 32 8.00 5.74 2.20
N LEU A 33 8.59 6.19 1.09
CA LEU A 33 9.61 5.50 0.32
C LEU A 33 10.84 6.39 0.21
N VAL A 34 12.02 5.77 0.23
CA VAL A 34 13.27 6.46 -0.04
C VAL A 34 14.09 5.67 -1.05
N ASN A 35 14.60 6.38 -2.05
CA ASN A 35 15.52 5.82 -3.03
C ASN A 35 16.88 5.59 -2.39
N MET A 36 17.42 4.39 -2.62
CA MET A 36 18.75 4.04 -2.14
C MET A 36 19.80 4.40 -3.17
N THR A 37 20.49 5.52 -2.95
CA THR A 37 21.53 6.06 -3.83
C THR A 37 22.93 5.53 -3.54
N SER A 38 23.11 4.70 -2.51
CA SER A 38 24.39 4.11 -2.16
C SER A 38 24.29 2.59 -2.05
N ALA A 39 25.39 1.90 -2.36
CA ALA A 39 25.41 0.45 -2.34
C ALA A 39 25.07 -0.10 -0.95
N GLY A 40 24.13 -1.05 -0.93
CA GLY A 40 23.72 -1.77 0.27
C GLY A 40 22.63 -1.09 1.09
N GLU A 41 21.93 -1.90 1.88
CA GLU A 41 20.89 -1.46 2.80
C GLU A 41 21.55 -0.88 4.06
N LYS A 42 21.88 0.40 4.00
CA LYS A 42 22.48 1.10 5.13
C LYS A 42 21.40 1.54 6.12
N GLN A 43 21.70 1.44 7.41
CA GLN A 43 20.78 1.80 8.50
C GLN A 43 20.25 3.24 8.41
N HIS A 44 20.97 4.16 7.77
CA HIS A 44 20.55 5.56 7.66
C HIS A 44 19.26 5.76 6.86
N TYR A 45 18.92 4.87 5.92
CA TYR A 45 17.63 4.94 5.21
C TYR A 45 16.47 4.65 6.17
N ALA A 46 16.60 3.64 7.02
CA ALA A 46 15.62 3.35 8.06
C ALA A 46 15.52 4.50 9.08
N LEU A 47 16.66 5.07 9.50
CA LEU A 47 16.68 6.23 10.41
C LEU A 47 15.99 7.45 9.80
N ALA A 48 16.21 7.73 8.52
CA ALA A 48 15.55 8.84 7.82
C ALA A 48 14.02 8.66 7.79
N LEU A 49 13.54 7.44 7.51
CA LEU A 49 12.12 7.13 7.53
C LEU A 49 11.51 7.24 8.94
N ILE A 50 12.24 6.80 9.97
CA ILE A 50 11.83 6.97 11.37
C ILE A 50 11.76 8.45 11.74
N GLN A 51 12.74 9.25 11.32
CA GLN A 51 12.73 10.70 11.53
C GLN A 51 11.48 11.33 10.90
N GLN A 52 11.17 10.98 9.64
CA GLN A 52 9.95 11.43 8.97
C GLN A 52 8.70 11.01 9.75
N LEU A 53 8.61 9.73 10.17
CA LEU A 53 7.49 9.27 10.99
C LEU A 53 7.31 10.11 12.26
N THR A 54 8.39 10.38 13.00
CA THR A 54 8.32 11.14 14.26
C THR A 54 7.86 12.58 14.10
N GLN A 55 8.03 13.18 12.91
CA GLN A 55 7.53 14.53 12.60
C GLN A 55 6.01 14.55 12.33
N HIS A 56 5.40 13.39 12.10
CA HIS A 56 4.01 13.25 11.68
C HIS A 56 3.12 12.49 12.67
N ILE A 57 3.66 12.04 13.80
CA ILE A 57 2.90 11.37 14.86
C ILE A 57 2.93 12.18 16.16
N PRO A 58 1.93 12.04 17.04
CA PRO A 58 1.94 12.66 18.36
C PRO A 58 3.15 12.25 19.21
N ASP A 59 3.61 13.15 20.07
CA ASP A 59 4.77 12.92 20.96
C ASP A 59 4.49 11.91 22.07
N ASP A 60 3.22 11.62 22.39
CA ASP A 60 2.81 10.61 23.37
C ASP A 60 2.52 9.24 22.72
N MET A 61 2.51 9.17 21.38
CA MET A 61 2.25 7.92 20.67
C MET A 61 3.40 6.92 20.86
N ARG A 62 3.05 5.69 21.25
CA ARG A 62 3.97 4.53 21.29
C ARG A 62 3.99 3.83 19.93
N VAL A 63 5.18 3.44 19.47
CA VAL A 63 5.40 2.84 18.16
C VAL A 63 6.05 1.47 18.31
N GLY A 64 5.45 0.45 17.69
CA GLY A 64 6.11 -0.83 17.45
C GLY A 64 6.76 -0.83 16.07
N LEU A 65 8.07 -1.04 15.99
CA LEU A 65 8.83 -1.06 14.75
C LEU A 65 9.30 -2.49 14.44
N LEU A 66 8.82 -3.05 13.34
CA LEU A 66 9.28 -4.33 12.81
C LEU A 66 10.34 -4.08 11.75
N TYR A 67 11.52 -4.65 11.94
CA TYR A 67 12.61 -4.57 10.97
C TYR A 67 13.51 -5.79 11.11
N ASP A 68 13.97 -6.37 10.00
CA ASP A 68 14.81 -7.56 9.97
C ASP A 68 16.01 -7.46 10.91
N ILE A 69 16.70 -6.32 10.88
CA ILE A 69 17.82 -6.02 11.77
C ILE A 69 17.43 -5.07 12.91
N GLY A 70 16.17 -5.11 13.36
CA GLY A 70 15.62 -4.25 14.41
C GLY A 70 16.44 -4.27 15.70
N CYS A 71 16.99 -5.42 16.08
CA CYS A 71 17.87 -5.52 17.25
C CYS A 71 19.19 -4.76 17.08
N GLN A 72 19.77 -4.78 15.87
CA GLN A 72 20.98 -4.02 15.57
C GLN A 72 20.66 -2.53 15.49
N LEU A 73 19.51 -2.16 14.93
CA LEU A 73 19.07 -0.77 14.83
C LEU A 73 18.88 -0.15 16.22
N GLU A 74 18.21 -0.85 17.15
CA GLU A 74 18.07 -0.40 18.53
C GLU A 74 19.44 -0.23 19.21
N HIS A 75 20.34 -1.21 19.04
CA HIS A 75 21.69 -1.14 19.58
C HIS A 75 22.46 0.08 19.05
N SER A 76 22.45 0.28 17.73
CA SER A 76 23.08 1.44 17.08
C SER A 76 22.49 2.75 17.60
N TRP A 77 21.16 2.85 17.73
CA TRP A 77 20.50 4.03 18.29
C TRP A 77 20.98 4.32 19.71
N ARG A 78 20.99 3.32 20.60
CA ARG A 78 21.43 3.49 21.99
C ARG A 78 22.90 3.91 22.09
N LYS A 79 23.76 3.38 21.20
CA LYS A 79 25.20 3.64 21.17
C LYS A 79 25.52 5.03 20.63
N PHE A 80 24.95 5.39 19.48
CA PHE A 80 25.30 6.62 18.75
C PHE A 80 24.37 7.80 19.04
N LYS A 81 23.29 7.58 19.81
CA LYS A 81 22.34 8.63 20.21
C LYS A 81 21.74 9.38 19.01
N PHE A 82 21.38 8.64 17.95
CA PHE A 82 20.82 9.22 16.72
C PHE A 82 19.58 10.09 16.97
N PHE A 83 18.77 9.76 17.97
CA PHE A 83 17.67 10.60 18.44
C PHE A 83 17.67 10.71 19.96
N ALA A 84 16.94 11.71 20.47
CA ALA A 84 16.73 11.93 21.88
C ALA A 84 16.17 10.67 22.57
N ASN A 85 16.57 10.46 23.83
CA ASN A 85 16.09 9.32 24.63
C ASN A 85 14.57 9.35 24.84
N SER A 86 13.94 10.53 24.80
CA SER A 86 12.48 10.70 24.84
C SER A 86 11.76 10.15 23.62
N ILE A 87 12.43 10.12 22.45
CA ILE A 87 11.89 9.48 21.26
C ILE A 87 12.13 7.97 21.35
N LEU A 88 13.35 7.57 21.71
CA LEU A 88 13.70 6.16 21.86
C LEU A 88 12.78 5.40 22.82
N SER A 89 12.38 6.01 23.95
CA SER A 89 11.50 5.38 24.94
C SER A 89 10.09 5.08 24.43
N ARG A 90 9.68 5.66 23.30
CA ARG A 90 8.38 5.42 22.66
C ARG A 90 8.42 4.30 21.65
N PHE A 91 9.60 3.89 21.20
CA PHE A 91 9.79 2.85 20.20
C PHE A 91 10.07 1.50 20.85
N HIS A 92 9.38 0.47 20.36
CA HIS A 92 9.66 -0.92 20.66
C HIS A 92 10.12 -1.59 19.38
N PHE A 93 11.35 -2.09 19.38
CA PHE A 93 11.94 -2.75 18.23
C PHE A 93 11.61 -4.24 18.29
N ALA A 94 11.21 -4.79 17.15
CA ALA A 94 10.98 -6.21 16.96
C ALA A 94 11.51 -6.63 15.59
N ILE A 95 11.73 -7.93 15.44
CA ILE A 95 12.16 -8.56 14.19
C ILE A 95 10.93 -9.23 13.56
N SER A 96 10.78 -9.15 12.23
CA SER A 96 9.75 -9.89 11.49
C SER A 96 9.75 -11.37 11.89
N VAL A 97 8.56 -11.98 11.98
CA VAL A 97 8.36 -13.30 12.63
C VAL A 97 9.28 -14.37 12.04
N PHE A 98 9.41 -14.41 10.72
CA PHE A 98 10.23 -15.39 10.04
C PHE A 98 11.73 -15.07 10.14
N HIS A 99 12.10 -13.79 10.16
CA HIS A 99 13.50 -13.38 10.27
C HIS A 99 14.05 -13.56 11.68
N ALA A 100 13.21 -13.50 12.72
CA ALA A 100 13.65 -13.65 14.10
C ALA A 100 14.44 -14.95 14.31
N TYR A 101 14.05 -16.05 13.67
CA TYR A 101 14.75 -17.34 13.74
C TYR A 101 16.15 -17.34 13.13
N GLY A 102 16.45 -16.40 12.22
CA GLY A 102 17.79 -16.21 11.67
C GLY A 102 18.75 -15.50 12.63
N HIS A 103 18.25 -14.96 13.75
CA HIS A 103 19.07 -14.25 14.74
C HIS A 103 19.47 -15.17 15.90
N GLN A 104 20.46 -14.72 16.69
CA GLN A 104 20.90 -15.38 17.92
C GLN A 104 19.74 -15.59 18.91
N TRP A 105 19.85 -16.63 19.75
CA TRP A 105 18.81 -17.01 20.72
C TRP A 105 18.30 -15.84 21.59
N PRO A 106 19.16 -14.94 22.13
CA PRO A 106 18.67 -13.78 22.88
C PRO A 106 17.76 -12.87 22.05
N CYS A 107 18.05 -12.69 20.76
CA CYS A 107 17.19 -11.90 19.87
C CYS A 107 15.82 -12.55 19.66
N GLN A 108 15.78 -13.88 19.52
CA GLN A 108 14.53 -14.64 19.41
C GLN A 108 13.66 -14.56 20.68
N VAL A 109 14.25 -14.26 21.83
CA VAL A 109 13.51 -14.09 23.09
C VAL A 109 13.06 -12.65 23.27
N VAL A 110 13.95 -11.68 23.05
CA VAL A 110 13.70 -10.27 23.36
C VAL A 110 12.93 -9.55 22.25
N TYR A 111 13.25 -9.82 20.98
CA TYR A 111 12.76 -9.06 19.82
C TYR A 111 11.66 -9.78 19.02
N HIS A 112 11.21 -10.95 19.47
CA HIS A 112 10.18 -11.69 18.75
C HIS A 112 8.80 -11.06 19.00
N PRO A 113 8.06 -10.60 17.97
CA PRO A 113 6.86 -9.79 18.15
C PRO A 113 5.72 -10.52 18.86
N ARG A 114 5.65 -11.86 18.74
CA ARG A 114 4.69 -12.68 19.50
C ARG A 114 4.91 -12.67 21.02
N LYS A 115 6.08 -12.23 21.49
CA LYS A 115 6.43 -12.16 22.91
C LYS A 115 6.20 -10.77 23.49
N TRP A 116 5.74 -9.81 22.68
CA TRP A 116 5.57 -8.43 23.09
C TRP A 116 4.14 -7.92 22.85
N GLN A 117 3.52 -7.38 23.90
CA GLN A 117 2.15 -6.89 23.83
C GLN A 117 2.09 -5.59 23.02
N GLY A 118 1.37 -5.59 21.91
CA GLY A 118 1.15 -4.40 21.07
C GLY A 118 1.34 -4.66 19.58
N PHE A 119 2.13 -5.67 19.20
CA PHE A 119 2.28 -6.07 17.79
C PHE A 119 1.09 -6.89 17.27
N GLY A 120 0.24 -7.42 18.16
CA GLY A 120 -0.92 -8.23 17.77
C GLY A 120 -0.50 -9.45 16.95
N LEU A 121 -1.12 -9.63 15.78
CA LEU A 121 -0.77 -10.72 14.85
C LEU A 121 0.09 -10.27 13.66
N SER A 122 0.69 -9.07 13.71
CA SER A 122 1.56 -8.58 12.63
C SER A 122 2.78 -9.50 12.44
N ASP A 123 3.01 -9.90 11.19
CA ASP A 123 4.13 -10.77 10.78
C ASP A 123 5.40 -9.98 10.48
N GLY A 124 5.27 -8.71 10.09
CA GLY A 124 6.38 -7.86 9.68
C GLY A 124 6.76 -8.00 8.21
N GLU A 125 5.95 -8.67 7.39
CA GLU A 125 6.25 -9.01 5.99
C GLU A 125 5.65 -8.00 4.98
N GLY A 126 5.30 -6.80 5.45
CA GLY A 126 4.63 -5.78 4.64
C GLY A 126 5.51 -5.25 3.51
N CYS A 127 6.80 -5.04 3.79
CA CYS A 127 7.79 -4.63 2.81
C CYS A 127 7.93 -5.66 1.70
N GLU A 128 8.03 -6.95 2.05
CA GLU A 128 8.22 -8.08 1.14
C GLU A 128 7.04 -8.20 0.17
N ARG A 129 5.83 -7.99 0.67
CA ARG A 129 4.61 -7.96 -0.16
C ARG A 129 4.60 -6.76 -1.11
N LEU A 130 5.02 -5.58 -0.66
CA LEU A 130 5.22 -4.42 -1.52
C LEU A 130 6.30 -4.70 -2.59
N TRP A 131 7.44 -5.27 -2.22
CA TRP A 131 8.51 -5.62 -3.16
C TRP A 131 8.06 -6.61 -4.21
N SER A 132 7.26 -7.61 -3.82
CA SER A 132 6.64 -8.55 -4.76
C SER A 132 5.74 -7.83 -5.77
N ALA A 133 4.94 -6.87 -5.31
CA ALA A 133 4.05 -6.08 -6.17
C ALA A 133 4.81 -5.13 -7.11
N LEU A 134 5.92 -4.55 -6.65
CA LEU A 134 6.74 -3.62 -7.44
C LEU A 134 7.75 -4.33 -8.36
N LYS A 135 7.97 -5.65 -8.19
CA LYS A 135 8.92 -6.44 -8.98
C LYS A 135 8.82 -6.22 -10.51
N PRO A 136 7.62 -6.16 -11.14
CA PRO A 136 7.51 -5.91 -12.57
C PRO A 136 8.09 -4.56 -13.02
N LEU A 137 8.20 -3.59 -12.11
CA LEU A 137 8.68 -2.25 -12.41
C LEU A 137 10.21 -2.15 -12.42
N ILE A 138 10.94 -3.14 -11.90
CA ILE A 138 12.41 -3.09 -11.79
C ILE A 138 13.07 -2.84 -13.15
N GLY A 139 12.61 -3.52 -14.20
CA GLY A 139 13.14 -3.35 -15.56
C GLY A 139 12.86 -1.94 -16.11
N PRO A 140 11.59 -1.52 -16.21
CA PRO A 140 11.22 -0.19 -16.71
C PRO A 140 11.83 0.97 -15.92
N LEU A 141 11.90 0.86 -14.60
CA LEU A 141 12.35 1.97 -13.74
C LEU A 141 13.86 2.21 -13.82
N ARG A 142 14.65 1.17 -14.12
CA ARG A 142 16.11 1.28 -14.30
C ARG A 142 16.54 2.24 -15.41
N VAL A 143 15.68 2.43 -16.41
CA VAL A 143 15.95 3.31 -17.57
C VAL A 143 15.07 4.56 -17.56
N SER A 144 14.25 4.74 -16.53
CA SER A 144 13.35 5.89 -16.39
C SER A 144 14.06 7.10 -15.80
N GLY A 145 13.66 8.30 -16.22
CA GLY A 145 14.13 9.53 -15.60
C GLY A 145 13.56 9.69 -14.18
N TYR A 146 14.25 10.47 -13.34
CA TYR A 146 13.93 10.65 -11.91
C TYR A 146 12.44 10.95 -11.64
N HIS A 147 11.84 11.89 -12.35
CA HIS A 147 10.43 12.26 -12.14
C HIS A 147 9.45 11.15 -12.55
N GLN A 148 9.74 10.45 -13.64
CA GLN A 148 8.92 9.33 -14.09
C GLN A 148 9.02 8.15 -13.12
N HIS A 149 10.23 7.92 -12.57
CA HIS A 149 10.45 6.91 -11.55
C HIS A 149 9.54 7.14 -10.34
N LEU A 150 9.57 8.35 -9.77
CA LEU A 150 8.74 8.71 -8.62
C LEU A 150 7.24 8.61 -8.93
N PHE A 151 6.81 9.12 -10.08
CA PHE A 151 5.41 9.07 -10.49
C PHE A 151 4.89 7.64 -10.60
N VAL A 152 5.64 6.75 -11.25
CA VAL A 152 5.25 5.35 -11.42
C VAL A 152 5.22 4.63 -10.07
N LEU A 153 6.21 4.85 -9.19
CA LEU A 153 6.22 4.26 -7.86
C LEU A 153 5.03 4.70 -7.00
N ASP A 154 4.72 5.99 -6.99
CA ASP A 154 3.56 6.52 -6.25
C ASP A 154 2.25 5.93 -6.78
N LEU A 155 2.06 5.93 -8.10
CA LEU A 155 0.86 5.38 -8.72
C LEU A 155 0.68 3.88 -8.42
N GLN A 156 1.75 3.10 -8.53
CA GLN A 156 1.71 1.66 -8.30
C GLN A 156 1.52 1.32 -6.82
N SER A 157 2.14 2.09 -5.92
CA SER A 157 1.93 1.96 -4.48
C SER A 157 0.47 2.22 -4.11
N ARG A 158 -0.15 3.27 -4.67
CA ARG A 158 -1.58 3.57 -4.47
C ARG A 158 -2.48 2.48 -5.05
N LYS A 159 -2.22 2.04 -6.27
CA LYS A 159 -2.96 0.94 -6.91
C LYS A 159 -2.98 -0.27 -6.00
N TRP A 160 -1.82 -0.67 -5.48
CA TRP A 160 -1.70 -1.84 -4.63
C TRP A 160 -2.45 -1.68 -3.30
N GLN A 161 -2.36 -0.52 -2.65
CA GLN A 161 -3.12 -0.26 -1.41
C GLN A 161 -4.63 -0.37 -1.62
N VAL A 162 -5.14 0.10 -2.77
CA VAL A 162 -6.55 -0.01 -3.13
C VAL A 162 -6.93 -1.47 -3.35
N ILE A 163 -6.15 -2.23 -4.12
CA ILE A 163 -6.41 -3.65 -4.38
C ILE A 163 -6.39 -4.47 -3.09
N SER A 164 -5.39 -4.27 -2.23
CA SER A 164 -5.30 -4.95 -0.94
C SER A 164 -6.54 -4.68 -0.08
N ARG A 165 -7.00 -3.43 -0.04
CA ARG A 165 -8.21 -3.04 0.71
C ARG A 165 -9.48 -3.62 0.10
N LEU A 166 -9.62 -3.65 -1.22
CA LEU A 166 -10.78 -4.24 -1.88
C LEU A 166 -10.81 -5.76 -1.69
N GLY A 167 -9.65 -6.40 -1.74
CA GLY A 167 -9.49 -7.82 -1.44
C GLY A 167 -9.93 -8.18 -0.01
N SER A 168 -9.73 -7.31 0.97
CA SER A 168 -10.23 -7.56 2.34
C SER A 168 -11.75 -7.47 2.46
N TYR A 169 -12.43 -6.85 1.48
CA TYR A 169 -13.89 -6.91 1.32
C TYR A 169 -14.36 -8.03 0.38
N GLY A 170 -13.45 -8.90 -0.09
CA GLY A 170 -13.75 -9.99 -1.01
C GLY A 170 -13.86 -9.58 -2.48
N ILE A 171 -13.48 -8.35 -2.84
CA ILE A 171 -13.48 -7.87 -4.23
C ILE A 171 -12.11 -8.19 -4.85
N LEU A 172 -12.09 -9.11 -5.80
CA LEU A 172 -10.88 -9.55 -6.48
C LEU A 172 -10.48 -8.56 -7.59
N GLU A 173 -9.17 -8.48 -7.89
CA GLU A 173 -8.67 -7.63 -9.00
C GLU A 173 -9.29 -8.05 -10.35
N GLU A 174 -9.52 -9.35 -10.55
CA GLU A 174 -10.19 -9.87 -11.75
C GLU A 174 -11.60 -9.31 -11.92
N THR A 175 -12.36 -9.17 -10.84
CA THR A 175 -13.68 -8.54 -10.85
C THR A 175 -13.57 -7.08 -11.28
N LEU A 176 -12.59 -6.34 -10.78
CA LEU A 176 -12.37 -4.95 -11.18
C LEU A 176 -12.01 -4.84 -12.66
N GLN A 177 -11.21 -5.78 -13.17
CA GLN A 177 -10.83 -5.82 -14.58
C GLN A 177 -12.03 -6.17 -15.48
N SER A 178 -12.90 -7.09 -15.07
CA SER A 178 -14.10 -7.43 -15.83
C SER A 178 -15.09 -6.27 -15.87
N GLU A 179 -15.34 -5.61 -14.74
CA GLU A 179 -16.21 -4.43 -14.66
C GLU A 179 -15.66 -3.27 -15.49
N TRP A 180 -14.34 -3.03 -15.44
CA TRP A 180 -13.69 -2.03 -16.27
C TRP A 180 -13.85 -2.33 -17.77
N ALA A 181 -13.64 -3.59 -18.19
CA ALA A 181 -13.83 -3.98 -19.58
C ALA A 181 -15.28 -3.76 -20.05
N ALA A 182 -16.27 -4.14 -19.23
CA ALA A 182 -17.68 -3.91 -19.51
C ALA A 182 -18.01 -2.41 -19.60
N GLN A 183 -17.43 -1.60 -18.71
CA GLN A 183 -17.58 -0.15 -18.72
C GLN A 183 -16.99 0.46 -19.99
N VAL A 184 -15.77 0.07 -20.39
CA VAL A 184 -15.12 0.56 -21.62
C VAL A 184 -16.01 0.26 -22.82
N VAL A 185 -16.46 -1.00 -22.99
CA VAL A 185 -17.37 -1.38 -24.09
C VAL A 185 -18.62 -0.50 -24.12
N THR A 186 -19.20 -0.22 -22.95
CA THR A 186 -20.42 0.60 -22.83
C THR A 186 -20.16 2.08 -23.14
N GLN A 187 -19.02 2.63 -22.72
CA GLN A 187 -18.68 4.04 -22.89
C GLN A 187 -18.13 4.36 -24.27
N THR A 188 -17.39 3.45 -24.89
CA THR A 188 -16.82 3.63 -26.23
C THR A 188 -17.77 3.16 -27.34
N ARG A 189 -18.96 2.65 -27.00
CA ARG A 189 -19.96 2.28 -28.02
C ARG A 189 -20.29 3.51 -28.88
N PRO A 190 -20.41 3.37 -30.20
CA PRO A 190 -20.84 4.45 -31.06
C PRO A 190 -22.13 5.05 -30.51
N ALA A 191 -22.21 6.38 -30.49
CA ALA A 191 -23.44 7.06 -30.12
C ALA A 191 -24.58 6.48 -30.96
N PRO A 192 -25.71 6.09 -30.33
CA PRO A 192 -26.82 5.54 -31.07
C PRO A 192 -27.27 6.57 -32.12
N ARG A 193 -27.62 6.11 -33.33
CA ARG A 193 -28.18 6.98 -34.38
C ARG A 193 -29.31 7.81 -33.76
N GLN A 194 -29.12 9.12 -33.76
CA GLN A 194 -30.14 10.06 -33.35
C GLN A 194 -31.14 10.18 -34.49
N SER A 195 -32.37 9.70 -34.24
CA SER A 195 -33.52 10.05 -35.07
C SER A 195 -33.97 11.45 -34.66
N LYS A 196 -34.41 12.27 -35.62
CA LYS A 196 -34.89 13.64 -35.38
C LYS A 196 -36.04 13.69 -34.36
N HIS A 197 -36.74 12.56 -34.15
CA HIS A 197 -37.88 12.40 -33.25
C HIS A 197 -37.60 11.54 -32.02
N LYS A 198 -36.36 11.03 -31.86
CA LYS A 198 -36.04 10.10 -30.77
C LYS A 198 -36.18 10.75 -29.38
N ALA A 199 -35.96 12.06 -29.30
CA ALA A 199 -36.24 12.82 -28.08
C ALA A 199 -37.74 12.87 -27.77
N ASP A 200 -38.58 13.17 -28.77
CA ASP A 200 -40.05 13.21 -28.62
C ASP A 200 -40.62 11.84 -28.23
N GLU A 201 -40.05 10.77 -28.78
CA GLU A 201 -40.43 9.38 -28.51
C GLU A 201 -40.09 8.95 -27.08
N GLU A 202 -38.89 9.29 -26.59
CA GLU A 202 -38.50 9.00 -25.20
C GLU A 202 -39.27 9.90 -24.20
N ILE A 203 -39.54 11.17 -24.53
CA ILE A 203 -40.40 12.05 -23.71
C ILE A 203 -41.81 11.46 -23.61
N SER A 204 -42.37 10.96 -24.72
CA SER A 204 -43.70 10.35 -24.73
C SER A 204 -43.76 9.10 -23.85
N LYS A 205 -42.73 8.24 -23.89
CA LYS A 205 -42.62 7.07 -23.00
C LYS A 205 -42.53 7.46 -21.52
N ILE A 206 -41.79 8.51 -21.18
CA ILE A 206 -41.68 8.99 -19.80
C ILE A 206 -43.05 9.47 -19.30
N ILE A 207 -43.76 10.27 -20.10
CA ILE A 207 -45.11 10.77 -19.76
C ILE A 207 -46.09 9.60 -19.58
N GLU A 208 -46.00 8.56 -20.41
CA GLU A 208 -46.82 7.37 -20.30
C GLU A 208 -46.52 6.57 -19.02
N LEU A 209 -45.24 6.40 -18.69
CA LEU A 209 -44.81 5.77 -17.44
C LEU A 209 -45.29 6.55 -16.21
N GLU A 210 -45.20 7.88 -16.21
CA GLU A 210 -45.71 8.71 -15.12
C GLU A 210 -47.23 8.54 -14.93
N LYS A 211 -48.00 8.49 -16.02
CA LYS A 211 -49.44 8.21 -15.97
C LYS A 211 -49.73 6.83 -15.40
N LEU A 212 -48.98 5.80 -15.81
CA LEU A 212 -49.14 4.43 -15.30
C LEU A 212 -48.79 4.34 -13.81
N VAL A 213 -47.74 5.02 -13.36
CA VAL A 213 -47.36 5.10 -11.94
C VAL A 213 -48.46 5.79 -11.13
N GLY A 214 -48.99 6.91 -11.62
CA GLY A 214 -50.11 7.62 -10.98
C GLY A 214 -51.37 6.77 -10.88
N ALA A 215 -51.76 6.09 -11.97
CA ALA A 215 -52.91 5.20 -11.98
C ALA A 215 -52.73 4.01 -11.03
N ARG A 216 -51.52 3.44 -10.96
CA ARG A 216 -51.20 2.36 -10.02
C ARG A 216 -51.27 2.84 -8.58
N ALA A 217 -50.78 4.05 -8.28
CA ALA A 217 -50.86 4.62 -6.94
C ALA A 217 -52.32 4.84 -6.50
N GLN A 218 -53.18 5.34 -7.39
CA GLN A 218 -54.61 5.49 -7.12
C GLN A 218 -55.31 4.14 -6.91
N MET A 219 -54.97 3.13 -7.71
CA MET A 219 -55.52 1.78 -7.56
C MET A 219 -55.13 1.16 -6.22
N VAL A 220 -53.87 1.33 -5.79
CA VAL A 220 -53.41 0.89 -4.47
C VAL A 220 -54.20 1.60 -3.36
N GLN A 221 -54.34 2.92 -3.44
CA GLN A 221 -55.13 3.70 -2.49
C GLN A 221 -56.60 3.25 -2.40
N SER A 222 -57.22 2.86 -3.51
CA SER A 222 -58.61 2.37 -3.52
C SER A 222 -58.81 0.98 -2.93
N LEU A 223 -57.74 0.19 -2.80
CA LEU A 223 -57.75 -1.16 -2.24
C LEU A 223 -57.38 -1.18 -0.74
N GLU A 224 -56.88 -0.07 -0.21
CA GLU A 224 -56.51 0.11 1.21
C GLU A 224 -57.68 0.67 2.07
N LEU A 225 -58.88 0.83 1.50
CA LEU A 225 -60.15 1.14 2.18
C LEU A 225 -61.00 -0.13 2.31
#